data_AF-A0A2V6GTE3-F1
#
_entry.id   AF-A0A2V6GTE3-F1
#
_cell.length_a   1.000
_cell.length_b   1.000
_cell.length_c   1.000
_cell.angle_alpha   90.00
_cell.angle_beta   90.00
_cell.angle_gamma   90.00
#
_symmetry.space_group_name_H-M   'P 1'
#
loop_
_entity.id
_entity.type
_entity.pdbx_description
1 polymer ?
#
loop_
_entity_poly.entity_id
_entity_poly.type
_entity_poly.pdbx_seq_one_letter_code
_entity_poly.pdbx_strand_id
1 'polypeptide(L)' 'MLDKWLSSYKHWANFILRSFVGVIFMAHGAQKLFGAFGGPGLEGAARFFEQLGFVPGEAWAFTVAIVEL' A
#
# COMPACT_ATOMS: atom_id res chain seq x y z
N MET A 1 2.90 -35.84 4.27
CA MET A 1 1.80 -35.59 5.26
C MET A 1 1.41 -34.12 5.28
N LEU A 2 2.38 -33.20 5.39
CA LEU A 2 2.19 -31.75 5.21
C LEU A 2 1.64 -31.38 3.83
N ASP A 3 2.07 -32.10 2.80
CA ASP A 3 1.74 -31.93 1.39
C ASP A 3 0.23 -32.11 1.11
N LYS A 4 -0.42 -33.07 1.79
CA LYS A 4 -1.89 -33.25 1.76
C LYS A 4 -2.63 -32.09 2.43
N TRP A 5 -2.02 -31.52 3.48
CA TRP A 5 -2.58 -30.39 4.21
C TRP A 5 -2.50 -29.11 3.37
N LEU A 6 -1.31 -28.82 2.82
CA LEU A 6 -1.06 -27.65 1.97
C LEU A 6 -1.82 -27.72 0.63
N SER A 7 -2.05 -28.92 0.07
CA SER A 7 -2.83 -29.07 -1.16
C SER A 7 -4.27 -28.58 -1.02
N SER A 8 -4.88 -28.70 0.17
CA SER A 8 -6.24 -28.21 0.42
C SER A 8 -6.35 -26.68 0.39
N TYR A 9 -5.26 -25.96 0.67
CA TYR A 9 -5.23 -24.50 0.69
C TYR A 9 -4.75 -23.88 -0.62
N LYS A 10 -4.29 -24.68 -1.61
CA LYS A 10 -3.76 -24.15 -2.87
C LYS A 10 -4.71 -23.18 -3.58
N HIS A 11 -6.02 -23.43 -3.49
CA HIS A 11 -7.04 -22.58 -4.10
C HIS A 11 -7.25 -21.26 -3.34
N TRP A 12 -7.09 -21.27 -2.01
CA TRP A 12 -7.28 -20.10 -1.16
C TRP A 12 -6.02 -19.28 -0.95
N ALA A 13 -4.83 -19.88 -1.11
CA ALA A 13 -3.56 -19.23 -0.84
C ALA A 13 -3.38 -17.92 -1.61
N ASN A 14 -3.71 -17.93 -2.92
CA ASN A 14 -3.61 -16.74 -3.75
C ASN A 14 -4.65 -15.68 -3.38
N PHE A 15 -5.88 -16.11 -3.04
CA PHE A 15 -6.93 -15.20 -2.60
C PHE A 15 -6.56 -14.51 -1.28
N ILE A 16 -6.09 -15.27 -0.29
CA ILE A 16 -5.65 -14.74 1.01
C ILE A 16 -4.50 -13.76 0.79
N LEU A 17 -3.47 -14.16 0.05
CA LEU A 17 -2.31 -13.29 -0.21
C LEU A 17 -2.73 -11.97 -0.85
N ARG A 18 -3.59 -12.01 -1.89
CA ARG A 18 -4.05 -10.81 -2.59
C ARG A 18 -4.90 -9.90 -1.71
N SER A 19 -5.82 -10.47 -0.93
CA SER A 19 -6.66 -9.70 -0.03
C SER A 19 -5.84 -8.98 1.03
N PHE A 20 -4.87 -9.65 1.64
CA PHE A 20 -3.98 -9.03 2.63
C PHE A 20 -3.12 -7.92 2.00
N VAL A 21 -2.48 -8.20 0.86
CA VAL A 21 -1.66 -7.20 0.16
C VAL A 21 -2.51 -5.99 -0.26
N GLY A 22 -3.71 -6.23 -0.80
CA GLY A 22 -4.62 -5.16 -1.21
C GLY A 22 -5.06 -4.29 -0.03
N VAL A 23 -5.37 -4.88 1.13
CA VAL A 23 -5.71 -4.11 2.33
C VAL A 23 -4.53 -3.26 2.82
N ILE A 24 -3.31 -3.79 2.78
CA ILE A 24 -2.10 -3.03 3.15
C ILE A 24 -1.91 -1.84 2.22
N PHE A 25 -2.06 -2.06 0.91
CA PHE A 25 -1.93 -1.00 -0.08
C PHE A 25 -2.99 0.08 0.15
N MET A 26 -4.28 -0.31 0.27
CA MET A 26 -5.36 0.65 0.56
C MET A 26 -5.10 1.46 1.83
N ALA A 27 -4.59 0.82 2.90
CA ALA A 27 -4.23 1.52 4.13
C ALA A 27 -3.07 2.51 3.92
N HIS A 28 -2.03 2.13 3.17
CA HIS A 28 -0.92 3.02 2.81
C HIS A 28 -1.36 4.19 1.92
N GLY A 29 -2.18 3.94 0.91
CA GLY A 29 -2.76 4.98 0.06
C GLY A 29 -3.61 5.96 0.87
N ALA A 30 -4.44 5.45 1.78
CA ALA A 30 -5.25 6.27 2.69
C ALA A 30 -4.42 7.10 3.69
N GLN A 31 -3.30 6.56 4.19
CA GLN A 31 -2.36 7.31 5.02
C GLN A 31 -1.76 8.52 4.27
N LYS A 32 -1.47 8.36 2.99
CA LYS A 32 -0.90 9.41 2.14
C LYS A 32 -1.96 10.40 1.63
N LEU A 33 -3.13 9.95 1.16
CA LEU A 33 -4.18 10.85 0.66
C LEU A 33 -4.92 11.60 1.77
N PHE A 34 -5.30 10.87 2.83
CA PHE A 34 -6.26 11.37 3.81
C PHE A 34 -5.67 11.58 5.20
N GLY A 35 -4.39 11.25 5.40
CA GLY A 35 -3.79 11.23 6.75
C GLY A 35 -4.42 10.18 7.66
N ALA A 36 -5.09 9.18 7.09
CA ALA A 36 -5.79 8.15 7.85
C ALA A 36 -4.81 7.39 8.77
N PHE A 37 -5.32 6.89 9.90
CA PHE A 37 -4.53 6.13 10.87
C PHE A 37 -3.30 6.88 11.43
N GLY A 38 -3.34 8.22 11.43
CA GLY A 38 -2.20 9.05 11.84
C GLY A 38 -1.08 9.10 10.80
N GLY A 39 -1.40 8.79 9.53
CA GLY A 39 -0.48 8.85 8.41
C GLY A 39 -0.03 10.27 8.07
N PRO A 40 1.02 10.41 7.23
CA PRO A 40 1.67 11.69 6.96
C PRO A 40 0.78 12.69 6.22
N GLY A 41 -0.32 12.24 5.61
CA GLY A 41 -1.11 13.05 4.69
C GLY A 41 -0.31 13.45 3.45
N LEU A 42 -0.95 14.23 2.58
CA LEU A 42 -0.40 14.52 1.26
C LEU A 42 0.88 15.36 1.37
N GLU A 43 0.89 16.34 2.28
CA GLU A 43 2.02 17.23 2.49
C GLU A 43 3.24 16.50 3.08
N GLY A 44 3.04 15.63 4.07
CA GLY A 44 4.13 14.83 4.62
C GLY A 44 4.71 13.86 3.60
N ALA A 45 3.85 13.25 2.78
CA ALA A 45 4.29 12.40 1.66
C ALA A 45 5.03 13.21 0.59
N ALA A 46 4.58 14.42 0.24
CA ALA A 46 5.23 15.29 -0.72
C ALA A 46 6.65 15.66 -0.28
N ARG A 47 6.80 16.09 0.99
CA ARG A 47 8.12 16.38 1.57
C ARG A 47 9.04 15.16 1.56
N PHE A 48 8.51 13.97 1.84
CA PHE A 48 9.28 12.72 1.74
C PHE A 48 9.78 12.48 0.31
N PHE A 49 8.95 12.66 -0.71
CA PHE A 49 9.37 12.52 -2.10
C PHE A 49 10.40 13.58 -2.53
N GLU A 50 10.27 14.82 -2.06
CA GLU A 50 11.27 15.86 -2.32
C GLU A 50 12.62 15.55 -1.68
N GLN A 51 12.65 14.97 -0.47
CA GLN A 51 13.90 14.49 0.16
C GLN A 51 14.61 13.41 -0.66
N LEU A 52 13.84 12.63 -1.43
CA LEU A 52 14.36 11.63 -2.37
C LEU A 52 14.76 12.23 -3.73
N GLY A 53 14.58 13.53 -3.94
CA GLY A 53 14.87 14.24 -5.19
C GLY A 53 13.73 14.22 -6.22
N PHE A 54 12.55 13.71 -5.86
CA PHE A 54 11.38 13.71 -6.72
C PHE A 54 10.62 15.04 -6.59
N VAL A 55 10.93 15.98 -7.49
CA VAL A 55 10.33 17.33 -7.51
C VAL A 55 9.44 17.48 -8.75
N PRO A 56 8.19 17.98 -8.65
CA PRO A 56 7.51 18.40 -7.42
C PRO A 56 6.98 17.22 -6.60
N GLY A 57 7.20 17.24 -5.27
CA GLY A 57 6.84 16.12 -4.39
C GLY A 57 5.35 15.82 -4.36
N GLU A 58 4.51 16.85 -4.47
CA GLU A 58 3.05 16.73 -4.45
C GLU A 58 2.53 15.82 -5.59
N ALA A 59 3.10 15.94 -6.79
CA ALA A 59 2.69 15.12 -7.92
C ALA A 59 3.00 13.63 -7.68
N TRP A 60 4.17 13.35 -7.10
CA TRP A 60 4.59 11.99 -6.74
C TRP A 60 3.80 11.43 -5.57
N ALA A 61 3.58 12.24 -4.54
CA ALA A 61 2.74 11.89 -3.40
C ALA A 61 1.34 11.49 -3.84
N PHE A 62 0.70 12.31 -4.68
CA PHE A 62 -0.63 12.02 -5.20
C PHE A 62 -0.65 10.76 -6.08
N THR A 63 0.32 10.63 -7.00
CA THR A 63 0.43 9.47 -7.89
C THR A 63 0.57 8.17 -7.10
N VAL A 64 1.53 8.12 -6.17
CA VAL A 64 1.76 6.92 -5.37
C VAL A 64 0.57 6.63 -4.47
N ALA A 65 -0.03 7.66 -3.87
CA ALA A 65 -1.15 7.45 -2.97
C ALA A 65 -2.41 6.92 -3.68
N ILE A 66 -2.64 7.31 -4.95
CA ILE A 66 -3.70 6.70 -5.77
C ILE A 66 -3.33 5.31 -6.27
N VAL A 67 -2.07 5.07 -6.66
CA VAL A 67 -1.62 3.73 -7.10
C VAL A 67 -1.72 2.69 -5.99
N GLU A 68 -1.53 3.11 -4.75
CA GLU A 68 -1.70 2.26 -3.58
C GLU A 68 -3.16 2.14 -3.12
N LEU A 69 -4.09 2.98 -3.56
CA LEU A 69 -5.51 2.92 -3.18
C LEU A 69 -6.29 1.96 -4.09
#